data_AF-A0A0B0PMK3-F1
#
_entry.id   AF-A0A0B0PMK3-F1
#
_cell.length_a   1.000
_cell.length_b   1.000
_cell.length_c   1.000
_cell.angle_alpha   90.00
_cell.angle_beta   90.00
_cell.angle_gamma   90.00
#
_symmetry.space_group_name_H-M   'P 1'
#
loop_
_entity.id
_entity.type
_entity.pdbx_description
1 polymer ?
#
loop_
_entity_poly.entity_id
_entity_poly.type
_entity_poly.pdbx_seq_one_letter_code
_entity_poly.pdbx_strand_id
1 'polypeptide(L)'
;MIHSAIDFKRDPWPKVSDNVKDLVKKMLNPDPKQCLIVQEVLEHPWLQNANKAPNVPLGETMKARLKQFSIMNKLKKRALRVIIHLIYIFYNEQFSILLLCTFQIM
;
A
#
# COMPACT_ATOMS: atom_id res chain seq x y z
N MET A 1 9.08 3.70 -7.83
CA MET A 1 8.08 3.67 -8.92
C MET A 1 7.85 2.22 -9.31
N ILE A 2 6.67 1.66 -9.06
CA ILE A 2 6.36 0.27 -9.44
C ILE A 2 5.72 0.33 -10.83
N HIS A 3 6.52 0.20 -11.88
CA HIS A 3 6.07 0.25 -13.27
C HIS A 3 5.85 -1.17 -13.80
N SER A 4 5.12 -2.00 -13.05
CA SER A 4 4.81 -3.37 -13.46
C SER A 4 3.35 -3.44 -13.87
N ALA A 5 3.08 -3.58 -15.18
CA ALA A 5 1.78 -4.00 -15.66
C ALA A 5 1.36 -5.28 -14.93
N ILE A 6 0.14 -5.31 -14.40
CA ILE A 6 -0.34 -6.45 -13.62
C ILE A 6 -0.56 -7.62 -14.58
N ASP A 7 0.18 -8.71 -14.36
CA ASP A 7 0.05 -9.93 -15.14
C ASP A 7 -1.15 -10.77 -14.66
N PHE A 8 -2.30 -10.60 -15.32
CA PHE A 8 -3.53 -11.34 -15.07
C PHE A 8 -3.55 -12.74 -15.70
N LYS A 9 -2.46 -13.21 -16.32
CA LYS A 9 -2.38 -14.54 -16.93
C LYS A 9 -1.92 -15.62 -15.95
N ARG A 10 -1.18 -15.25 -14.90
CA ARG A 10 -0.66 -16.18 -13.90
C ARG A 10 -1.69 -16.52 -12.84
N ASP A 11 -1.64 -17.74 -12.31
CA ASP A 11 -2.42 -18.12 -11.14
C ASP A 11 -2.24 -17.09 -10.00
N PRO A 12 -3.32 -16.69 -9.31
CA PRO A 12 -4.69 -17.22 -9.39
C PRO A 12 -5.61 -16.47 -10.37
N TRP A 13 -5.12 -15.47 -11.11
CA TRP A 13 -5.95 -14.53 -11.87
C TRP A 13 -6.91 -15.16 -12.89
N PRO A 14 -6.58 -16.27 -13.58
CA PRO A 14 -7.53 -16.95 -14.46
C PRO A 14 -8.82 -17.41 -13.74
N LYS A 15 -8.77 -17.66 -12.42
CA LYS A 15 -9.91 -18.11 -11.60
C LYS A 15 -10.74 -16.96 -11.04
N VAL A 16 -10.28 -15.72 -11.23
CA VAL A 16 -10.90 -14.51 -10.69
C VAL A 16 -11.79 -13.88 -11.76
N SER A 17 -12.99 -13.44 -11.37
CA SER A 17 -13.94 -12.78 -12.29
C SER A 17 -13.37 -11.51 -12.91
N ASP A 18 -13.76 -11.21 -14.14
CA ASP A 18 -13.23 -10.05 -14.87
C ASP A 18 -13.60 -8.71 -14.22
N ASN A 19 -14.75 -8.61 -13.53
CA ASN A 19 -15.12 -7.42 -12.76
C ASN A 19 -14.09 -7.08 -11.67
N VAL A 20 -13.47 -8.08 -11.03
CA VAL A 20 -12.41 -7.86 -10.05
C VAL A 20 -11.14 -7.38 -10.73
N LYS A 21 -10.78 -7.99 -11.86
CA LYS A 21 -9.59 -7.61 -12.62
C LYS A 21 -9.70 -6.16 -13.09
N ASP A 22 -10.88 -5.74 -13.55
CA ASP A 22 -11.15 -4.35 -13.95
C ASP A 22 -10.97 -3.37 -12.78
N LEU A 23 -11.59 -3.66 -11.62
CA LEU A 23 -11.42 -2.84 -10.43
C LEU A 23 -9.96 -2.70 -10.02
N VAL A 24 -9.22 -3.82 -9.98
CA VAL A 24 -7.80 -3.83 -9.60
C VAL A 24 -6.94 -3.03 -10.59
N LYS A 25 -7.22 -3.12 -11.90
CA LYS A 25 -6.50 -2.30 -12.91
C LYS A 25 -6.68 -0.82 -12.65
N LYS A 26 -7.91 -0.38 -12.38
CA LYS A 26 -8.24 1.02 -12.15
C LYS A 26 -7.72 1.54 -10.81
N MET A 27 -7.68 0.72 -9.77
CA MET A 27 -7.08 1.07 -8.47
C MET A 27 -5.55 1.13 -8.48
N LEU A 28 -4.90 0.42 -9.40
CA LEU A 28 -3.44 0.36 -9.51
C LEU A 28 -2.95 1.10 -10.76
N ASN A 29 -3.71 2.10 -11.21
CA ASN A 29 -3.31 2.95 -12.32
C ASN A 29 -2.03 3.75 -11.93
N PRO A 30 -0.96 3.72 -12.75
CA PRO A 30 0.26 4.48 -12.47
C PRO A 30 0.05 5.99 -12.38
N ASP A 31 -0.97 6.52 -13.09
CA ASP A 31 -1.36 7.92 -12.99
C ASP A 31 -2.32 8.12 -11.80
N PRO A 32 -1.93 8.88 -10.76
CA PRO A 32 -2.78 9.11 -9.59
C PRO A 32 -4.08 9.84 -9.91
N LYS A 33 -4.14 10.61 -11.01
CA LYS A 33 -5.36 11.31 -11.45
C LYS A 33 -6.39 10.38 -12.08
N GLN A 34 -5.94 9.22 -12.55
CA GLN A 34 -6.75 8.20 -13.21
C GLN A 34 -6.96 6.98 -12.30
N CYS A 35 -6.51 7.07 -11.05
CA CYS A 35 -6.76 6.08 -10.01
C CYS A 35 -8.17 6.30 -9.46
N LEU A 36 -8.94 5.23 -9.34
CA LEU A 36 -10.30 5.31 -8.80
C LEU A 36 -10.32 5.95 -7.41
N ILE A 37 -11.22 6.91 -7.23
CA ILE A 37 -11.50 7.52 -5.93
C ILE A 37 -12.32 6.54 -5.10
N VAL A 38 -12.22 6.62 -3.76
CA VAL A 38 -12.93 5.72 -2.83
C VAL A 38 -14.42 5.61 -3.14
N GLN A 39 -15.09 6.71 -3.48
CA GLN A 39 -16.52 6.70 -3.84
C GLN A 39 -16.80 5.84 -5.07
N GLU A 40 -16.00 5.98 -6.12
CA GLU A 40 -16.15 5.21 -7.36
C GLU A 40 -15.82 3.73 -7.14
N VAL A 41 -14.89 3.41 -6.23
CA VAL A 41 -14.62 2.03 -5.80
C VAL A 41 -15.84 1.42 -5.11
N LEU A 42 -16.52 2.18 -4.25
CA LEU A 42 -17.70 1.72 -3.53
C LEU A 42 -18.88 1.44 -4.46
N GLU A 43 -19.03 2.24 -5.52
CA GLU A 43 -20.08 2.08 -6.53
C GLU A 43 -19.78 0.97 -7.55
N HIS A 44 -18.56 0.41 -7.54
CA HIS A 44 -18.16 -0.57 -8.52
C HIS A 44 -19.02 -1.86 -8.44
N PRO A 45 -19.48 -2.42 -9.58
CA PRO A 45 -20.37 -3.59 -9.61
C PRO A 45 -19.86 -4.82 -8.86
N TRP A 46 -18.54 -4.98 -8.74
CA TRP A 46 -17.96 -6.06 -7.94
C TRP A 46 -18.29 -5.92 -6.45
N LEU A 47 -18.21 -4.71 -5.91
CA LEU A 47 -18.46 -4.47 -4.50
C LEU A 47 -19.96 -4.44 -4.20
N GLN A 48 -20.75 -3.83 -5.09
CA GLN A 48 -22.22 -3.79 -4.98
C GLN A 48 -22.87 -5.18 -5.04
N ASN A 49 -22.27 -6.11 -5.81
CA ASN A 49 -22.75 -7.49 -5.93
C ASN A 49 -21.95 -8.49 -5.10
N ALA A 50 -21.28 -8.05 -4.02
CA ALA A 50 -20.47 -8.93 -3.17
C ALA A 50 -21.26 -10.15 -2.64
N ASN A 51 -22.57 -9.99 -2.40
CA ASN A 51 -23.47 -11.06 -1.96
C ASN A 51 -23.67 -12.19 -2.99
N LYS A 52 -23.32 -11.97 -4.26
CA LYS A 52 -23.39 -12.96 -5.35
C LYS A 52 -22.01 -13.57 -5.67
N ALA A 53 -20.95 -13.15 -4.99
CA ALA A 53 -19.62 -13.68 -5.25
C ALA A 53 -19.52 -15.15 -4.78
N PRO A 54 -19.01 -16.06 -5.61
CA PRO A 54 -18.82 -17.46 -5.21
C PRO A 54 -17.84 -17.53 -4.03
N ASN A 55 -18.23 -18.24 -2.97
CA ASN A 55 -17.37 -18.47 -1.81
C ASN A 55 -16.28 -19.50 -2.15
N VAL A 56 -15.20 -19.02 -2.77
CA VAL A 56 -14.05 -19.85 -3.14
C VAL A 56 -13.05 -19.88 -1.98
N PRO A 57 -12.73 -21.06 -1.42
CA PRO A 57 -11.74 -21.16 -0.36
C PRO A 57 -10.36 -20.70 -0.86
N LEU A 58 -9.75 -19.78 -0.11
CA LEU A 58 -8.38 -19.34 -0.34
C LEU A 58 -7.43 -20.55 -0.22
N GLY A 59 -6.72 -20.88 -1.30
CA GLY A 59 -5.73 -21.96 -1.29
C GLY A 59 -4.63 -21.74 -0.24
N GLU A 60 -4.09 -22.82 0.29
CA GLU A 60 -3.10 -22.78 1.39
C GLU A 60 -1.87 -21.92 1.06
N THR A 61 -1.39 -21.98 -0.18
CA THR A 61 -0.29 -21.16 -0.67
C THR A 61 -0.60 -19.66 -0.59
N MET A 62 -1.84 -19.25 -0.86
CA MET A 62 -2.25 -17.85 -0.75
C MET A 62 -2.29 -17.40 0.71
N LYS A 63 -2.80 -18.25 1.60
CA LYS A 63 -2.79 -17.98 3.05
C LYS A 63 -1.38 -17.82 3.59
N ALA A 64 -0.45 -18.70 3.19
CA ALA A 64 0.96 -18.61 3.58
C ALA A 64 1.62 -17.30 3.10
N ARG A 65 1.39 -16.91 1.84
CA ARG A 65 1.90 -15.64 1.27
C ARG A 65 1.35 -14.41 2.02
N LEU A 66 0.05 -14.39 2.31
CA LEU A 66 -0.58 -13.31 3.09
C LEU A 66 0.02 -13.20 4.50
N LYS A 67 0.26 -14.35 5.16
CA LYS A 67 0.91 -14.40 6.48
C LYS A 67 2.33 -13.85 6.42
N GLN A 68 3.13 -14.28 5.44
CA GLN A 68 4.49 -13.80 5.25
C GLN A 68 4.52 -12.29 4.97
N PHE A 69 3.62 -11.80 4.12
CA PHE A 69 3.48 -10.38 3.83
C PHE A 69 3.13 -9.56 5.07
N SER A 70 2.22 -10.06 5.92
CA SER A 70 1.86 -9.42 7.19
C SER A 70 3.06 -9.27 8.12
N ILE A 71 3.90 -10.32 8.23
CA ILE A 71 5.12 -10.28 9.04
C ILE A 71 6.11 -9.25 8.48
N MET A 72 6.37 -9.30 7.17
CA MET A 72 7.31 -8.40 6.50
C MET A 72 6.86 -6.93 6.61
N ASN A 73 5.56 -6.65 6.49
CA ASN A 73 5.03 -5.31 6.64
C ASN A 73 5.19 -4.76 8.06
N LYS A 74 5.09 -5.60 9.10
CA LYS A 74 5.36 -5.16 10.48
C LYS A 74 6.80 -4.71 10.65
N LEU A 75 7.76 -5.44 10.07
CA LEU A 75 9.18 -5.07 10.11
C LEU A 75 9.42 -3.75 9.38
N LYS A 76 8.95 -3.63 8.13
CA LYS A 76 9.08 -2.41 7.32
C LYS A 76 8.50 -1.18 8.03
N LYS A 77 7.31 -1.29 8.63
CA LYS A 77 6.69 -0.20 9.40
C LYS A 77 7.51 0.19 10.63
N ARG A 78 8.08 -0.78 11.36
CA ARG A 78 8.95 -0.49 12.50
C ARG A 78 10.23 0.22 12.06
N ALA A 79 10.89 -0.25 11.00
CA ALA A 79 12.07 0.39 10.45
C ALA A 79 11.79 1.84 10.00
N LEU A 80 10.69 2.07 9.27
CA LEU A 80 10.30 3.42 8.85
C LEU A 80 10.06 4.35 10.04
N ARG A 81 9.41 3.88 11.11
CA ARG A 81 9.22 4.69 12.33
C ARG A 81 10.54 5.07 13.00
N VAL A 82 11.50 4.14 13.06
CA VAL A 82 12.84 4.43 13.59
C VAL A 82 13.53 5.49 12.73
N ILE A 83 13.48 5.35 11.40
CA ILE A 83 14.09 6.32 10.48
C ILE A 83 13.46 7.71 10.66
N ILE A 84 12.12 7.80 10.71
CA ILE A 84 11.41 9.07 10.94
C ILE A 84 11.83 9.67 12.29
N HIS A 85 11.91 8.85 13.34
CA HIS A 85 12.30 9.33 14.67
C HIS A 85 13.75 9.83 14.70
N LEU A 86 14.67 9.12 14.05
CA LEU A 86 16.06 9.53 13.93
C LEU A 86 16.16 10.85 13.17
N ILE A 87 15.49 10.97 12.02
CA ILE A 87 15.41 12.23 11.26
C ILE A 87 14.91 13.35 12.17
N TYR A 88 13.80 13.15 12.88
CA TYR A 88 13.26 14.16 13.78
C TYR A 88 14.26 14.59 14.87
N ILE A 89 14.98 13.65 15.48
CA ILE A 89 16.02 13.94 16.48
C ILE A 89 17.16 14.74 15.85
N PHE A 90 17.69 14.32 14.70
CA PHE A 90 18.79 15.03 14.02
C PHE A 90 18.39 16.45 13.63
N TYR A 91 17.17 16.65 13.12
CA TYR A 91 16.67 17.98 12.80
C TYR A 91 16.51 18.86 14.06
N ASN A 92 16.04 18.30 15.19
CA ASN A 92 15.89 19.06 16.44
C ASN A 92 17.23 19.36 17.15
N GLU A 93 18.15 18.41 17.19
CA GLU A 93 19.53 18.60 17.67
C GLU A 93 20.22 19.70 16.86
N GLN A 94 20.16 19.61 15.53
CA GLN A 94 20.82 20.56 14.65
C GLN A 94 20.17 21.96 14.69
N PHE A 95 18.84 22.04 14.85
CA PHE A 95 18.13 23.30 15.08
C PHE A 95 18.49 23.92 16.44
N SER A 96 18.62 23.11 17.50
CA SER A 96 19.03 23.59 18.83
C SER A 96 20.48 24.09 18.85
N ILE A 97 21.39 23.39 18.18
CA ILE A 97 22.80 23.83 18.03
C ILE A 97 22.87 25.13 17.23
N LEU A 98 22.09 25.24 16.13
CA LEU A 98 22.04 26.46 15.33
C LEU A 98 21.50 27.64 16.16
N LEU A 99 20.46 27.42 16.96
CA LEU A 99 19.88 28.42 17.86
C LEU A 99 20.91 28.86 18.92
N LEU A 100 21.59 27.92 19.58
CA LEU A 100 22.64 28.23 20.56
C LEU A 100 23.81 29.01 19.94
N CYS A 101 24.24 28.66 18.73
CA CYS A 101 25.28 29.42 18.01
C CYS A 101 24.82 30.84 17.67
N THR A 102 23.54 31.07 17.35
CA THR A 102 23.03 32.43 17.08
C THR A 102 22.92 33.28 18.35
N PHE A 103 22.62 32.69 19.51
CA PHE A 103 22.56 33.41 20.78
C PHE A 103 23.93 33.68 21.41
N GLN A 104 24.94 32.87 21.13
CA GLN A 104 26.30 33.09 21.65
C GLN A 104 27.11 34.13 20.83
N ILE A 105 26.62 34.53 19.66
CA ILE A 105 27.26 35.53 18.78
C ILE A 105 26.68 36.94 18.97
N MET A 106 25.61 37.08 19.77
CA MET A 106 25.00 38.37 20.15
C MET A 106 25.36 38.72 21.59
#